data_AF-A0A2M9W798-F1
#
_entry.id   AF-A0A2M9W798-F1
#
_cell.length_a   1.000
_cell.length_b   1.000
_cell.length_c   1.000
_cell.angle_alpha   90.00
_cell.angle_beta   90.00
_cell.angle_gamma   90.00
#
_symmetry.space_group_name_H-M   'P 1'
#
loop_
_entity.id
_entity.type
_entity.pdbx_description
1 polymer ?
#
loop_
_entity_poly.entity_id
_entity_poly.type
_entity_poly.pdbx_seq_one_letter_code
_entity_poly.pdbx_strand_id
1 'polypeptide(L)'
;MDIRKIKKLIELVEESGISELEISEGEESVRISRSPTNVGYPMMQQAYAAPMMQQPGLATAVAPVAAAPVEAAKPEIAGHIVRSPMVGTFYRTPSPDAKAFIEVGQKVNAGDTLCIV
;
A
#
# COMPACT_ATOMS: atom_id res chain seq x y z
N MET A 1 -32.81 -4.31 -15.89
CA MET A 1 -33.09 -4.13 -14.43
C MET A 1 -34.10 -2.99 -14.21
N ASP A 2 -35.14 -3.16 -13.37
CA ASP A 2 -36.17 -2.14 -13.15
C ASP A 2 -35.71 -0.98 -12.23
N ILE A 3 -36.01 0.27 -12.60
CA ILE A 3 -35.74 1.47 -11.78
C ILE A 3 -36.35 1.41 -10.36
N ARG A 4 -37.45 0.66 -10.19
CA ARG A 4 -38.10 0.44 -8.89
C ARG A 4 -37.27 -0.46 -7.96
N LYS A 5 -36.51 -1.41 -8.51
CA LYS A 5 -35.62 -2.30 -7.74
C LYS A 5 -34.35 -1.56 -7.32
N ILE A 6 -33.81 -0.72 -8.20
CA ILE A 6 -32.62 0.10 -7.93
C ILE A 6 -32.87 1.07 -6.76
N LYS A 7 -34.04 1.72 -6.69
CA LYS A 7 -34.39 2.62 -5.56
C LYS A 7 -34.42 1.88 -4.21
N LYS A 8 -35.01 0.69 -4.16
CA LYS A 8 -35.04 -0.13 -2.94
C LYS A 8 -33.64 -0.59 -2.52
N LEU A 9 -32.76 -0.88 -3.47
CA LEU A 9 -31.37 -1.23 -3.19
C LEU A 9 -30.59 -0.05 -2.62
N ILE A 10 -30.78 1.16 -3.15
CA ILE A 10 -30.16 2.39 -2.62
C ILE A 10 -30.62 2.67 -1.19
N GLU A 11 -31.92 2.57 -0.93
CA GLU A 11 -32.51 2.79 0.41
C GLU A 11 -31.96 1.77 1.44
N LEU A 12 -31.86 0.50 1.04
CA LEU A 12 -31.28 -0.55 1.89
C LEU A 12 -29.76 -0.38 2.10
N VAL A 13 -29.03 0.10 1.10
CA VAL A 13 -27.59 0.44 1.23
C VAL A 13 -27.39 1.62 2.18
N GLU A 14 -28.30 2.60 2.17
CA GLU A 14 -28.25 3.75 3.06
C GLU A 14 -28.50 3.36 4.53
N GLU A 15 -29.50 2.52 4.80
CA GLU A 15 -29.78 1.97 6.14
C GLU A 15 -28.68 1.05 6.66
N SER A 16 -28.08 0.22 5.78
CA SER A 16 -27.04 -0.75 6.16
C SER A 16 -25.64 -0.14 6.29
N GLY A 17 -25.46 1.13 5.92
CA GLY A 17 -24.19 1.83 6.07
C GLY A 17 -23.08 1.34 5.13
N ILE A 18 -23.42 0.63 4.06
CA ILE A 18 -22.46 0.02 3.14
C ILE A 18 -21.86 1.10 2.22
N SER A 19 -20.53 1.10 2.07
CA SER A 19 -19.80 2.07 1.24
C SER A 19 -19.81 1.71 -0.25
N GLU A 20 -19.95 0.43 -0.58
CA GLU A 20 -19.93 -0.07 -1.96
C GLU A 20 -20.74 -1.37 -2.10
N LEU A 21 -21.61 -1.42 -3.12
CA LEU A 21 -22.39 -2.60 -3.49
C LEU A 21 -22.33 -2.81 -5.00
N GLU A 22 -21.87 -3.98 -5.44
CA GLU A 22 -21.84 -4.41 -6.83
C GLU A 22 -22.72 -5.65 -7.01
N ILE A 23 -23.66 -5.60 -7.97
CA ILE A 23 -24.53 -6.71 -8.32
C ILE A 23 -24.42 -6.94 -9.84
N SER A 24 -24.18 -8.19 -10.23
CA SER A 24 -24.15 -8.64 -11.62
C SER A 24 -25.24 -9.68 -11.86
N GLU A 25 -26.16 -9.42 -12.78
CA GLU A 25 -27.19 -10.36 -13.20
C GLU A 25 -27.13 -10.51 -14.72
N GLY A 26 -26.48 -11.56 -15.20
CA GLY A 26 -26.29 -11.81 -16.64
C GLY A 26 -25.38 -10.76 -17.29
N GLU A 27 -25.92 -9.99 -18.23
CA GLU A 27 -25.20 -8.93 -18.97
C GLU A 27 -25.30 -7.54 -18.31
N GLU A 28 -26.07 -7.40 -17.22
CA GLU A 28 -26.30 -6.12 -16.55
C GLU A 28 -25.50 -6.06 -15.23
N SER A 29 -24.63 -5.05 -15.09
CA SER A 29 -23.88 -4.75 -13.85
C SER A 29 -24.31 -3.40 -13.26
N VAL A 30 -24.53 -3.38 -11.93
CA VAL A 30 -24.90 -2.16 -11.19
C VAL A 30 -23.97 -2.00 -10.00
N ARG A 31 -23.24 -0.88 -9.97
CA ARG A 31 -22.32 -0.48 -8.90
C ARG A 31 -22.86 0.75 -8.19
N ILE A 32 -23.02 0.66 -6.86
CA ILE A 32 -23.51 1.73 -5.99
C ILE A 32 -22.38 2.06 -5.01
N SER A 33 -21.81 3.27 -5.08
CA SER A 33 -20.74 3.74 -4.20
C SER A 33 -21.15 4.99 -3.44
N ARG A 34 -20.93 5.00 -2.12
CA ARG A 34 -21.20 6.14 -1.24
C ARG A 34 -19.88 6.78 -0.82
N SER A 35 -19.47 7.86 -1.48
CA SER A 35 -18.28 8.64 -1.10
C SER A 35 -18.67 9.73 -0.11
N PRO A 36 -18.13 9.76 1.12
CA PRO A 36 -18.28 10.93 1.98
C PRO A 36 -17.50 12.11 1.41
N THR A 37 -18.21 13.13 0.95
CA THR A 37 -17.65 14.44 0.59
C THR A 37 -17.34 15.25 1.84
N ASN A 38 -16.13 15.11 2.39
CA ASN A 38 -15.36 16.08 3.21
C ASN A 38 -14.03 15.39 3.61
N VAL A 39 -12.84 15.99 3.73
CA VAL A 39 -12.45 17.32 4.19
C VAL A 39 -11.03 17.58 3.65
N GLY A 40 -10.73 18.84 3.30
CA GLY A 40 -9.42 19.25 2.81
C GLY A 40 -8.26 19.04 3.79
N TYR A 41 -7.06 18.85 3.23
CA TYR A 41 -5.82 18.94 3.99
C TYR A 41 -5.09 20.23 3.60
N PRO A 42 -4.80 21.13 4.56
CA PRO A 42 -3.92 22.26 4.34
C PRO A 42 -2.46 21.79 4.25
N MET A 43 -1.88 22.05 3.09
CA MET A 43 -0.46 22.14 2.79
C MET A 43 0.23 23.10 3.77
N MET A 44 0.78 22.55 4.86
CA MET A 44 1.67 23.27 5.77
C MET A 44 3.12 23.10 5.33
N GLN A 45 3.63 24.21 4.81
CA GLN A 45 5.02 24.67 4.81
C GLN A 45 5.82 24.18 6.03
N GLN A 46 7.00 23.61 5.82
CA GLN A 46 8.08 23.77 6.80
C GLN A 46 9.45 23.82 6.13
N ALA A 47 9.91 25.06 5.97
CA ALA A 47 11.30 25.41 5.80
C ALA A 47 12.07 25.07 7.09
N TYR A 48 13.26 24.51 6.95
CA TYR A 48 14.29 24.62 7.97
C TYR A 48 15.62 24.96 7.31
N ALA A 49 16.00 26.23 7.49
CA ALA A 49 17.37 26.68 7.40
C ALA A 49 17.98 26.55 8.79
N ALA A 50 19.20 26.02 8.90
CA ALA A 50 20.18 26.53 9.85
C ALA A 50 21.61 26.13 9.44
N PRO A 51 22.61 26.98 9.72
CA PRO A 51 23.91 26.94 9.07
C PRO A 51 25.09 26.66 10.03
N MET A 52 26.28 26.55 9.43
CA MET A 52 27.60 26.92 9.97
C MET A 52 28.49 25.89 10.72
N MET A 53 29.78 26.02 10.35
CA MET A 53 31.03 25.72 11.07
C MET A 53 31.58 24.28 10.95
N GLN A 54 32.86 24.01 10.70
CA GLN A 54 34.07 24.80 10.41
C GLN A 54 35.15 23.84 9.81
N GLN A 55 36.04 24.43 9.00
CA GLN A 55 37.27 23.93 8.33
C GLN A 55 38.35 23.33 9.27
N PRO A 56 39.57 22.91 8.80
CA PRO A 56 40.10 22.70 7.43
C PRO A 56 40.94 21.39 7.26
N GLY A 57 41.25 20.98 6.02
CA GLY A 57 42.28 19.95 5.80
C GLY A 57 42.41 19.37 4.40
N LEU A 58 43.20 20.05 3.58
CA LEU A 58 44.11 19.58 2.50
C LEU A 58 43.89 18.25 1.75
N ALA A 59 44.19 18.36 0.45
CA ALA A 59 44.57 17.34 -0.53
C ALA A 59 43.44 16.66 -1.33
N THR A 60 43.14 17.29 -2.47
CA THR A 60 42.63 16.64 -3.68
C THR A 60 43.54 15.48 -4.10
N ALA A 61 43.09 14.26 -3.85
CA ALA A 61 43.51 13.06 -4.56
C ALA A 61 42.29 12.51 -5.31
N VAL A 62 42.37 12.49 -6.62
CA VAL A 62 41.36 11.92 -7.50
C VAL A 62 41.39 10.41 -7.29
N ALA A 63 40.49 9.88 -6.45
CA ALA A 63 40.30 8.45 -6.31
C ALA A 63 39.60 7.91 -7.57
N PRO A 64 40.02 6.75 -8.10
CA PRO A 64 39.30 6.13 -9.21
C PRO A 64 37.89 5.82 -8.75
N VAL A 65 36.91 6.13 -9.61
CA VAL A 65 35.51 5.72 -9.41
C VAL A 65 35.52 4.21 -9.30
N ALA A 66 35.35 3.71 -8.07
CA ALA A 66 35.09 2.30 -7.83
C ALA A 66 33.81 1.96 -8.58
N ALA A 67 33.93 1.08 -9.57
CA ALA A 67 32.78 0.48 -10.21
C ALA A 67 31.86 -0.06 -9.11
N ALA A 68 30.59 0.35 -9.13
CA ALA A 68 29.58 -0.22 -8.27
C ALA A 68 29.64 -1.75 -8.42
N PRO A 69 29.62 -2.54 -7.32
CA PRO A 69 29.55 -3.97 -7.43
C PRO A 69 28.33 -4.32 -8.29
N VAL A 70 28.57 -5.04 -9.38
CA VAL A 70 27.47 -5.69 -10.10
C VAL A 70 26.86 -6.64 -9.10
N GLU A 71 25.66 -6.32 -8.60
CA GLU A 71 24.93 -7.17 -7.66
C GLU A 71 24.79 -8.54 -8.30
N ALA A 72 25.47 -9.53 -7.73
CA ALA A 72 25.39 -10.91 -8.18
C ALA A 72 23.91 -11.28 -8.25
N ALA A 73 23.47 -11.77 -9.41
CA ALA A 73 22.09 -12.19 -9.63
C ALA A 73 21.72 -13.17 -8.51
N LYS A 74 20.83 -12.74 -7.61
CA LYS A 74 20.33 -13.56 -6.53
C LYS A 74 19.70 -14.82 -7.13
N PRO A 75 19.87 -16.00 -6.49
CA PRO A 75 19.30 -17.24 -6.99
C PRO A 75 17.81 -17.05 -7.25
N GLU A 76 17.34 -17.50 -8.42
CA GLU A 76 15.92 -17.46 -8.77
C GLU A 76 15.15 -18.29 -7.76
N ILE A 77 14.33 -17.60 -6.96
CA ILE A 77 13.47 -18.25 -5.97
C ILE A 77 12.38 -18.98 -6.74
N ALA A 78 12.37 -20.31 -6.65
CA ALA A 78 11.34 -21.14 -7.26
C ALA A 78 10.00 -21.00 -6.51
N GLY A 79 8.89 -20.99 -7.26
CA GLY A 79 7.53 -20.94 -6.71
C GLY A 79 6.78 -19.63 -7.01
N HIS A 80 5.60 -19.48 -6.40
CA HIS A 80 4.78 -18.27 -6.54
C HIS A 80 5.30 -17.15 -5.63
N ILE A 81 5.71 -16.03 -6.22
CA ILE A 81 6.30 -14.89 -5.51
C ILE A 81 5.26 -13.77 -5.41
N VAL A 82 4.80 -13.49 -4.20
CA VAL A 82 3.98 -12.30 -3.91
C VAL A 82 4.91 -11.10 -3.75
N ARG A 83 4.84 -10.15 -4.68
CA ARG A 83 5.65 -8.92 -4.68
C ARG A 83 4.85 -7.75 -4.10
N SER A 84 5.54 -6.77 -3.52
CA SER A 84 4.88 -5.53 -3.09
C SER A 84 4.34 -4.75 -4.30
N PRO A 85 3.08 -4.27 -4.27
CA PRO A 85 2.53 -3.43 -5.31
C PRO A 85 3.00 -1.97 -5.22
N MET A 86 3.57 -1.56 -4.09
CA MET A 86 4.00 -0.18 -3.82
C MET A 86 5.33 -0.12 -3.07
N VAL A 87 5.96 1.05 -3.05
CA VAL A 87 7.15 1.32 -2.24
C VAL A 87 6.69 1.69 -0.84
N GLY A 88 7.22 1.01 0.17
CA GLY A 88 6.77 1.17 1.56
C GLY A 88 7.67 0.42 2.54
N THR A 89 7.15 0.22 3.76
CA THR A 89 7.89 -0.45 4.84
C THR A 89 7.19 -1.75 5.19
N PHE A 90 7.90 -2.87 5.08
CA PHE A 90 7.35 -4.19 5.34
C PHE A 90 7.18 -4.47 6.84
N TYR A 91 5.98 -4.93 7.22
CA TYR A 91 5.66 -5.42 8.56
C TYR A 91 5.03 -6.81 8.50
N ARG A 92 5.48 -7.70 9.40
CA ARG A 92 4.89 -9.05 9.56
C ARG A 92 3.74 -9.10 10.54
N THR A 93 3.62 -8.11 11.41
CA THR A 93 2.63 -8.08 12.51
C THR A 93 1.74 -6.84 12.36
N PRO A 94 0.49 -6.88 12.86
CA PRO A 94 -0.39 -5.71 12.86
C PRO A 94 0.01 -4.65 13.89
N SER A 95 0.78 -5.03 14.91
CA SER A 95 1.34 -4.14 15.93
C SER A 95 2.63 -4.75 16.52
N PRO A 96 3.46 -3.99 17.26
CA PRO A 96 4.75 -4.48 17.78
C PRO A 96 4.64 -5.72 18.68
N ASP A 97 3.57 -5.81 19.47
CA ASP A 97 3.36 -6.90 20.45
C ASP A 97 2.46 -8.03 19.92
N ALA A 98 1.93 -7.90 18.70
CA ALA A 98 1.06 -8.90 18.09
C ALA A 98 1.84 -10.00 17.38
N LYS A 99 1.18 -11.15 17.18
CA LYS A 99 1.72 -12.25 16.38
C LYS A 99 1.80 -11.87 14.90
N ALA A 100 2.68 -12.57 14.18
CA ALA A 100 2.77 -12.42 12.73
C ALA A 100 1.46 -12.87 12.06
N PHE A 101 1.15 -12.27 10.91
CA PHE A 101 0.02 -12.69 10.10
C PHE A 101 0.17 -14.14 9.62
N ILE A 102 1.39 -14.53 9.24
CA ILE A 102 1.71 -15.88 8.76
C ILE A 102 3.06 -16.37 9.29
N GLU A 103 3.18 -17.70 9.45
CA GLU A 103 4.42 -18.41 9.79
C GLU A 103 4.83 -19.39 8.70
N VAL A 104 6.12 -19.76 8.66
CA VAL A 104 6.63 -20.72 7.66
C VAL A 104 5.97 -22.08 7.87
N GLY A 105 5.42 -22.64 6.79
CA GLY A 105 4.68 -23.91 6.82
C GLY A 105 3.18 -23.76 7.11
N GLN A 106 2.71 -22.55 7.42
CA GLN A 106 1.28 -22.26 7.52
C GLN A 106 0.62 -22.32 6.13
N LYS A 107 -0.54 -22.97 6.04
CA LYS A 107 -1.38 -22.93 4.85
C LYS A 107 -2.15 -21.61 4.81
N VAL A 108 -2.18 -20.98 3.64
CA VAL A 108 -2.89 -19.71 3.39
C VAL A 108 -3.89 -19.88 2.25
N ASN A 109 -4.99 -19.14 2.31
CA ASN A 109 -6.04 -19.12 1.30
C ASN A 109 -6.09 -17.77 0.58
N ALA A 110 -6.78 -17.72 -0.55
CA ALA A 110 -7.04 -16.45 -1.24
C ALA A 110 -7.83 -15.52 -0.33
N GLY A 111 -7.33 -14.30 -0.14
CA GLY A 111 -7.90 -13.30 0.76
C GLY A 111 -7.22 -13.21 2.13
N ASP A 112 -6.37 -14.17 2.51
CA ASP A 112 -5.63 -14.07 3.77
C ASP A 112 -4.56 -12.98 3.71
N THR A 113 -4.47 -12.17 4.76
CA THR A 113 -3.43 -11.14 4.90
C THR A 113 -2.08 -11.80 5.16
N LEU A 114 -1.06 -11.51 4.35
CA LEU A 114 0.30 -12.06 4.49
C LEU A 114 1.25 -11.11 5.24
N CYS A 115 1.14 -9.81 4.96
CA CYS A 115 1.96 -8.76 5.54
C CYS A 115 1.31 -7.38 5.32
N ILE A 116 1.90 -6.35 5.91
CA ILE A 116 1.60 -4.94 5.64
C ILE A 116 2.82 -4.32 4.94
N VAL A 117 2.58 -3.40 3.99
CA VAL A 117 3.61 -2.61 3.29
C VAL A 117 3.24 -1.14 3.30
#